data_AF-A0A7X7FQV9-F1
#
_entry.id   AF-A0A7X7FQV9-F1
#
_cell.length_a   1.000
_cell.length_b   1.000
_cell.length_c   1.000
_cell.angle_alpha   90.00
_cell.angle_beta   90.00
_cell.angle_gamma   90.00
#
_symmetry.space_group_name_H-M   'P 1'
#
loop_
_entity.id
_entity.type
_entity.pdbx_description
1 polymer ?
#
loop_
_entity_poly.entity_id
_entity_poly.type
_entity_poly.pdbx_seq_one_letter_code
_entity_poly.pdbx_strand_id
1 'polypeptide(L)'
;MRAWMQACFVTAAAATVACGICQAQVAVAESDPEPDVTIASAWWPPMENVYTPVGWKNHLFRFNVYYNGMIMANPVPEPDVKALAPWDGLGAQLSIMPSEKGEDPDRWRGGTYQMSADNGRRWTYHGLLDRPTPVIWTEWRQSFRSAIGFILRQEVFAHLPGGREIETGTEPLYAWVRLSIREVNPLMTPDPCVILVRINKPHIFPEMYQQRNCALRRTDALYPRPLRLGPAEAREGAGVPMFVIEPDGRVRLAVAQGDATATELRPPKDGGQDWNLLITIPATKGSHVDLVVP
;
A
#
# COMPACT_ATOMS: atom_id res chain seq x y z
N MET A 1 -32.76 -68.31 48.93
CA MET A 1 -31.40 -67.72 48.87
C MET A 1 -30.93 -67.51 50.31
N ARG A 2 -30.67 -68.54 51.14
CA ARG A 2 -29.39 -69.27 51.34
C ARG A 2 -28.16 -68.39 51.05
N ALA A 3 -27.38 -67.93 52.03
CA ALA A 3 -26.54 -68.60 53.05
C ALA A 3 -25.06 -68.36 52.66
N TRP A 4 -24.30 -67.56 53.43
CA TRP A 4 -23.32 -67.96 54.47
C TRP A 4 -21.92 -68.37 53.97
N MET A 5 -20.90 -67.94 54.73
CA MET A 5 -19.56 -68.55 54.93
C MET A 5 -18.55 -68.49 53.77
N GLN A 6 -17.24 -68.24 53.92
CA GLN A 6 -16.20 -68.51 54.95
C GLN A 6 -15.01 -67.54 54.64
N ALA A 7 -14.42 -66.79 55.57
CA ALA A 7 -13.32 -67.16 56.49
C ALA A 7 -12.19 -68.01 55.88
N CYS A 8 -10.94 -67.50 55.82
CA CYS A 8 -9.78 -68.05 56.57
C CYS A 8 -8.37 -67.58 56.12
N PHE A 9 -7.54 -67.33 57.15
CA PHE A 9 -6.08 -67.50 57.32
C PHE A 9 -5.03 -66.63 56.60
N VAL A 10 -4.57 -65.61 57.36
CA VAL A 10 -3.20 -65.42 57.89
C VAL A 10 -2.01 -65.81 57.01
N THR A 11 -1.17 -64.82 56.69
CA THR A 11 0.26 -64.82 57.05
C THR A 11 0.77 -63.38 57.15
N ALA A 12 1.29 -63.04 58.33
CA ALA A 12 2.09 -61.86 58.56
C ALA A 12 3.51 -62.13 58.06
N ALA A 13 4.05 -61.23 57.24
CA ALA A 13 5.47 -61.15 56.96
C ALA A 13 5.94 -59.73 57.30
N ALA A 14 6.92 -59.68 58.20
CA ALA A 14 7.52 -58.47 58.73
C ALA A 14 8.56 -57.87 57.77
N ALA A 15 8.89 -56.59 58.07
CA ALA A 15 10.06 -55.84 57.62
C ALA A 15 10.03 -55.39 56.15
N THR A 16 10.37 -54.16 55.79
CA THR A 16 11.35 -53.24 56.37
C THR A 16 10.95 -51.82 55.99
N VAL A 17 10.99 -50.88 56.94
CA VAL A 17 10.96 -49.45 56.63
C VAL A 17 12.28 -49.13 55.92
N ALA A 18 12.28 -49.19 54.59
CA ALA A 18 13.26 -48.48 53.80
C ALA A 18 12.78 -47.02 53.73
N CYS A 19 13.45 -46.17 54.51
CA CYS A 19 13.42 -44.72 54.33
C CYS A 19 14.01 -44.43 52.94
N GLY A 20 13.20 -44.63 51.90
CA GLY A 20 13.45 -44.11 50.58
C GLY A 20 13.25 -42.62 50.70
N ILE A 21 14.36 -41.89 50.80
CA ILE A 21 14.39 -40.48 50.41
C ILE A 21 13.93 -40.48 48.95
N CYS A 22 12.62 -40.33 48.71
CA CYS A 22 12.11 -39.89 47.43
C CYS A 22 12.70 -38.49 47.25
N GLN A 23 13.88 -38.43 46.65
CA GLN A 23 14.24 -37.28 45.84
C GLN A 23 13.13 -37.20 44.79
N ALA A 24 12.11 -36.40 45.09
CA ALA A 24 11.32 -35.79 44.05
C ALA A 24 12.33 -34.99 43.23
N GLN A 25 12.92 -35.63 42.22
CA GLN A 25 13.46 -34.91 41.09
C GLN A 25 12.26 -34.15 40.55
N VAL A 26 12.15 -32.90 40.97
CA VAL A 26 11.39 -31.91 40.23
C VAL A 26 12.05 -31.94 38.88
N ALA A 27 11.45 -32.67 37.94
CA ALA A 27 11.75 -32.51 36.54
C ALA A 27 11.53 -31.02 36.30
N VAL A 28 12.64 -30.29 36.18
CA VAL A 28 12.60 -28.93 35.66
C VAL A 28 11.95 -29.14 34.31
N ALA A 29 10.67 -28.76 34.21
CA ALA A 29 9.97 -28.77 32.94
C ALA A 29 10.91 -28.09 31.97
N GLU A 30 11.32 -28.81 30.91
CA GLU A 30 12.06 -28.21 29.81
C GLU A 30 11.29 -26.95 29.46
N SER A 31 11.87 -25.80 29.80
CA SER A 31 11.25 -24.52 29.50
C SER A 31 11.08 -24.52 28.00
N ASP A 32 9.85 -24.33 27.52
CA ASP A 32 9.59 -24.20 26.10
C ASP A 32 10.65 -23.27 25.51
N PRO A 33 11.35 -23.69 24.44
CA PRO A 33 12.48 -22.95 23.91
C PRO A 33 12.04 -21.51 23.62
N GLU A 34 12.91 -20.55 23.94
CA GLU A 34 12.62 -19.14 23.65
C GLU A 34 12.23 -19.02 22.16
N PRO A 35 11.06 -18.45 21.86
CA PRO A 35 10.56 -18.41 20.49
C PRO A 35 11.51 -17.69 19.56
N ASP A 36 11.98 -18.38 18.53
CA ASP A 36 12.78 -17.78 17.47
C ASP A 36 11.91 -16.94 16.51
N VAL A 37 12.55 -16.26 15.56
CA VAL A 37 11.85 -15.43 14.57
C VAL A 37 10.82 -16.22 13.75
N THR A 38 11.05 -17.51 13.52
CA THR A 38 10.14 -18.37 12.76
C THR A 38 8.88 -18.67 13.58
N ILE A 39 9.03 -18.99 14.86
CA ILE A 39 7.91 -19.21 15.78
C ILE A 39 7.13 -17.90 15.98
N ALA A 40 7.82 -16.79 16.25
CA ALA A 40 7.19 -15.48 16.45
C ALA A 40 6.40 -15.01 15.21
N SER A 41 6.88 -15.31 14.00
CA SER A 41 6.20 -14.96 12.75
C SER A 41 4.86 -15.70 12.57
N ALA A 42 4.65 -16.81 13.28
CA ALA A 42 3.39 -17.55 13.25
C ALA A 42 2.34 -17.00 14.24
N TRP A 43 2.74 -16.19 15.23
CA TRP A 43 1.82 -15.65 16.24
C TRP A 43 0.89 -14.57 15.72
N TRP A 44 1.35 -13.82 14.71
CA TRP A 44 0.54 -12.79 14.07
C TRP A 44 0.31 -13.15 12.61
N PRO A 45 -0.94 -13.43 12.19
CA PRO A 45 -1.22 -13.59 10.77
C PRO A 45 -0.84 -12.30 10.03
N PRO A 46 -0.40 -12.40 8.77
CA PRO A 46 -0.09 -11.21 7.96
C PRO A 46 -1.28 -10.25 7.96
N MET A 47 -1.05 -9.00 8.36
CA MET A 47 -2.08 -7.97 8.29
C MET A 47 -2.52 -7.76 6.84
N GLU A 48 -3.82 -7.58 6.65
CA GLU A 48 -4.36 -7.11 5.38
C GLU A 48 -4.20 -5.60 5.27
N ASN A 49 -4.19 -5.09 4.03
CA ASN A 49 -4.29 -3.65 3.79
C ASN A 49 -3.16 -2.83 4.44
N VAL A 50 -1.93 -3.34 4.32
CA VAL A 50 -0.73 -2.68 4.82
C VAL A 50 -0.40 -1.48 3.94
N TYR A 51 0.06 -0.41 4.59
CA TYR A 51 0.68 0.74 3.95
C TYR A 51 2.06 0.97 4.55
N THR A 52 2.92 1.58 3.76
CA THR A 52 4.26 1.97 4.16
C THR A 52 4.38 3.49 4.01
N PRO A 53 4.73 4.22 5.08
CA PRO A 53 4.95 5.65 4.99
C PRO A 53 6.24 5.95 4.22
N VAL A 54 6.14 6.85 3.26
CA VAL A 54 7.24 7.41 2.47
C VAL A 54 7.36 8.88 2.81
N GLY A 55 8.51 9.27 3.36
CA GLY A 55 8.76 10.62 3.83
C GLY A 55 10.14 10.70 4.45
N TRP A 56 10.41 11.82 5.11
CA TRP A 56 11.67 12.05 5.78
C TRP A 56 11.52 11.94 7.30
N LYS A 57 12.62 11.60 7.95
CA LYS A 57 12.74 11.67 9.41
C LYS A 57 12.59 13.15 9.83
N ASN A 58 11.87 13.42 10.91
CA ASN A 58 11.57 14.77 11.42
C ASN A 58 10.62 15.62 10.55
N HIS A 59 9.96 15.03 9.55
CA HIS A 59 8.86 15.69 8.84
C HIS A 59 7.51 15.33 9.49
N LEU A 60 6.61 16.30 9.64
CA LEU A 60 5.34 16.14 10.36
C LEU A 60 4.30 15.33 9.57
N PHE A 61 4.37 15.33 8.24
CA PHE A 61 3.52 14.51 7.38
C PHE A 61 4.32 13.67 6.39
N ARG A 62 3.68 12.62 5.86
CA ARG A 62 4.28 11.62 4.95
C ARG A 62 3.25 11.20 3.92
N PHE A 63 3.71 10.58 2.84
CA PHE A 63 2.85 9.88 1.90
C PHE A 63 2.66 8.44 2.37
N ASN A 64 1.43 7.94 2.40
CA ASN A 64 1.20 6.52 2.69
C ASN A 64 1.03 5.76 1.38
N VAL A 65 1.94 4.83 1.10
CA VAL A 65 1.88 3.96 -0.08
C VAL A 65 1.34 2.61 0.34
N TYR A 66 0.18 2.24 -0.19
CA TYR A 66 -0.48 0.97 0.12
C TYR A 66 0.10 -0.17 -0.72
N TYR A 67 -0.10 -1.41 -0.25
CA TYR A 67 0.36 -2.64 -0.92
C TYR A 67 -0.06 -2.77 -2.40
N ASN A 68 -1.12 -2.07 -2.82
CA ASN A 68 -1.66 -2.04 -4.18
C ASN A 68 -1.12 -0.88 -5.03
N GLY A 69 -0.16 -0.11 -4.52
CA GLY A 69 0.42 1.04 -5.22
C GLY A 69 -0.39 2.34 -5.12
N MET A 70 -1.51 2.31 -4.39
CA MET A 70 -2.24 3.52 -4.08
C MET A 70 -1.39 4.44 -3.19
N ILE A 71 -1.42 5.74 -3.47
CA ILE A 71 -0.72 6.76 -2.69
C ILE A 71 -1.76 7.66 -2.04
N MET A 72 -1.67 7.79 -0.73
CA MET A 72 -2.44 8.78 0.02
C MET A 72 -1.51 9.92 0.43
N ALA A 73 -1.76 11.10 -0.14
CA ALA A 73 -1.19 12.37 0.26
C ALA A 73 -2.21 13.07 1.16
N ASN A 74 -2.00 13.04 2.47
CA ASN A 74 -2.81 13.81 3.41
C ASN A 74 -1.88 14.56 4.36
N PRO A 75 -1.55 15.83 4.08
CA PRO A 75 -0.60 16.59 4.89
C PRO A 75 -1.18 17.03 6.24
N VAL A 76 -2.50 16.92 6.45
CA VAL A 76 -3.18 17.18 7.72
C VAL A 76 -3.96 15.93 8.16
N PRO A 77 -3.28 14.85 8.56
CA PRO A 77 -3.96 13.65 9.03
C PRO A 77 -4.69 13.89 10.35
N GLU A 78 -4.18 14.79 11.18
CA GLU A 78 -4.74 15.20 12.46
C GLU A 78 -5.02 16.72 12.43
N PRO A 79 -6.29 17.15 12.52
CA PRO A 79 -6.65 18.57 12.39
C PRO A 79 -6.14 19.44 13.54
N ASP A 80 -5.76 18.86 14.68
CA ASP A 80 -5.34 19.59 15.87
C ASP A 80 -3.89 20.11 15.81
N VAL A 81 -3.10 19.67 14.82
CA VAL A 81 -1.71 20.09 14.66
C VAL A 81 -1.65 21.45 13.93
N LYS A 82 -1.66 22.54 14.69
CA LYS A 82 -1.68 23.93 14.17
C LYS A 82 -0.58 24.24 13.14
N ALA A 83 0.60 23.63 13.28
CA ALA A 83 1.71 23.81 12.34
C ALA A 83 1.38 23.34 10.91
N LEU A 84 0.37 22.46 10.77
CA LEU A 84 -0.07 21.89 9.50
C LEU A 84 -1.26 22.63 8.88
N ALA A 85 -1.83 23.63 9.56
CA ALA A 85 -2.96 24.41 9.05
C ALA A 85 -2.76 25.00 7.63
N PRO A 86 -1.56 25.45 7.22
CA PRO A 86 -1.33 25.91 5.84
C PRO A 86 -1.57 24.84 4.77
N TRP A 87 -1.52 23.57 5.15
CA TRP A 87 -1.66 22.41 4.27
C TRP A 87 -3.09 21.84 4.24
N ASP A 88 -4.02 22.43 5.00
CA ASP A 88 -5.38 21.93 5.09
C ASP A 88 -6.11 21.98 3.73
N GLY A 89 -6.94 20.95 3.49
CA GLY A 89 -7.66 20.78 2.23
C GLY A 89 -6.78 20.54 1.01
N LEU A 90 -5.48 20.25 1.19
CA LEU A 90 -4.57 19.92 0.08
C LEU A 90 -4.44 18.41 -0.20
N GLY A 91 -5.09 17.57 0.60
CA GLY A 91 -4.96 16.12 0.48
C GLY A 91 -5.55 15.56 -0.82
N ALA A 92 -4.86 14.57 -1.39
CA ALA A 92 -5.28 13.80 -2.55
C ALA A 92 -4.93 12.31 -2.38
N GLN A 93 -5.74 11.44 -2.98
CA GLN A 93 -5.49 10.01 -3.04
C GLN A 93 -5.40 9.58 -4.49
N LEU A 94 -4.33 8.86 -4.83
CA LEU A 94 -4.04 8.38 -6.17
C LEU A 94 -4.13 6.86 -6.20
N SER A 95 -5.03 6.30 -7.01
CA SER A 95 -5.06 4.86 -7.29
C SER A 95 -4.50 4.61 -8.68
N ILE A 96 -3.43 3.82 -8.78
CA ILE A 96 -2.73 3.57 -10.03
C ILE A 96 -2.96 2.13 -10.45
N MET A 97 -3.28 1.91 -11.72
CA MET A 97 -3.41 0.57 -12.28
C MET A 97 -3.23 0.57 -13.80
N PRO A 98 -2.73 -0.54 -14.40
CA PRO A 98 -2.84 -0.74 -15.83
C PRO A 98 -4.32 -0.88 -16.22
N SER A 99 -4.72 -0.17 -17.25
CA SER A 99 -6.08 -0.11 -17.77
C SER A 99 -6.14 -0.71 -19.17
N GLU A 100 -7.12 -1.57 -19.40
CA GLU A 100 -7.40 -2.09 -20.73
C GLU A 100 -8.21 -1.03 -21.50
N LYS A 101 -7.62 -0.46 -22.57
CA LYS A 101 -8.25 0.56 -23.43
C LYS A 101 -8.70 1.84 -22.69
N GLY A 102 -8.12 2.15 -21.54
CA GLY A 102 -8.50 3.31 -20.73
C GLY A 102 -9.85 3.13 -20.00
N GLU A 103 -10.35 1.89 -19.89
CA GLU A 103 -11.49 1.57 -19.04
C GLU A 103 -11.07 1.38 -17.58
N ASP A 104 -11.89 1.88 -16.68
CA ASP A 104 -11.77 1.63 -15.25
C ASP A 104 -12.17 0.17 -14.95
N PRO A 105 -11.25 -0.67 -14.44
CA PRO A 105 -11.55 -2.07 -14.14
C PRO A 105 -12.61 -2.22 -13.03
N ASP A 106 -12.73 -1.24 -12.15
CA ASP A 106 -13.68 -1.22 -11.02
C ASP A 106 -14.97 -0.47 -11.33
N ARG A 107 -15.24 -0.12 -12.61
CA ARG A 107 -16.45 0.62 -13.02
C ARG A 107 -17.76 0.00 -12.51
N TRP A 108 -17.78 -1.31 -12.30
CA TRP A 108 -18.95 -2.06 -11.85
C TRP A 108 -19.16 -2.03 -10.33
N ARG A 109 -18.17 -1.58 -9.55
CA ARG A 109 -18.15 -1.65 -8.08
C ARG A 109 -18.44 -0.32 -7.38
N GLY A 110 -18.89 0.69 -8.11
CA GLY A 110 -19.34 1.97 -7.52
C GLY A 110 -18.22 2.88 -7.02
N GLY A 111 -17.10 2.97 -7.77
CA GLY A 111 -16.21 4.14 -7.71
C GLY A 111 -15.20 4.22 -6.57
N THR A 112 -14.75 3.11 -5.97
CA THR A 112 -13.56 3.10 -5.10
C THR A 112 -12.84 1.76 -5.21
N TYR A 113 -11.51 1.79 -5.38
CA TYR A 113 -10.71 0.55 -5.42
C TYR A 113 -10.83 -0.14 -4.07
N GLN A 114 -11.22 -1.41 -4.08
CA GLN A 114 -11.45 -2.16 -2.84
C GLN A 114 -10.10 -2.50 -2.20
N MET A 115 -9.90 -2.08 -0.95
CA MET A 115 -8.89 -2.72 -0.10
C MET A 115 -9.23 -4.21 -0.01
N SER A 116 -8.24 -5.10 0.02
CA SER A 116 -8.48 -6.55 0.14
C SER A 116 -9.49 -6.82 1.27
N ALA A 117 -10.61 -7.42 0.91
CA ALA A 117 -11.65 -7.85 1.86
C ALA A 117 -11.96 -9.36 1.72
N ASP A 118 -11.50 -9.98 0.63
CA ASP A 118 -11.82 -11.37 0.29
C ASP A 118 -10.52 -12.14 0.00
N ASN A 119 -10.37 -13.29 0.66
CA ASN A 119 -9.48 -14.43 0.32
C ASN A 119 -7.99 -14.16 0.03
N GLY A 120 -7.46 -12.99 0.39
CA GLY A 120 -6.03 -12.68 0.25
C GLY A 120 -5.52 -12.59 -1.20
N ARG A 121 -6.40 -12.50 -2.20
CA ARG A 121 -5.98 -12.42 -3.61
C ARG A 121 -5.38 -11.05 -3.91
N ARG A 122 -4.04 -10.99 -3.92
CA ARG A 122 -3.26 -9.81 -4.27
C ARG A 122 -3.02 -9.74 -5.77
N TRP A 123 -3.40 -8.63 -6.39
CA TRP A 123 -3.15 -8.35 -7.81
C TRP A 123 -1.77 -7.73 -8.06
N THR A 124 -1.11 -7.31 -6.97
CA THR A 124 0.14 -6.59 -6.99
C THR A 124 1.20 -7.27 -6.15
N TYR A 125 2.45 -7.07 -6.54
CA TYR A 125 3.61 -7.35 -5.71
C TYR A 125 4.14 -6.04 -5.16
N HIS A 126 4.67 -6.06 -3.94
CA HIS A 126 5.13 -4.87 -3.25
C HIS A 126 6.42 -5.15 -2.50
N GLY A 127 7.29 -4.16 -2.38
CA GLY A 127 8.51 -4.28 -1.59
C GLY A 127 9.31 -2.99 -1.51
N LEU A 128 10.48 -3.11 -0.90
CA LEU A 128 11.47 -2.05 -0.79
C LEU A 128 12.67 -2.39 -1.69
N LEU A 129 13.26 -1.37 -2.31
CA LEU A 129 14.54 -1.55 -3.01
C LEU A 129 15.69 -1.52 -2.02
N ASP A 130 16.66 -2.40 -2.23
CA ASP A 130 17.89 -2.44 -1.42
C ASP A 130 18.84 -1.30 -1.86
N ARG A 131 18.67 -0.14 -1.25
CA ARG A 131 19.49 1.07 -1.49
C ARG A 131 19.35 2.05 -0.31
N PRO A 132 20.26 3.04 -0.17
CA PRO A 132 20.20 4.00 0.94
C PRO A 132 18.92 4.86 0.97
N THR A 133 18.41 5.27 -0.20
CA THR A 133 17.16 6.02 -0.30
C THR A 133 15.97 5.07 -0.21
N PRO A 134 15.00 5.27 0.70
CA PRO A 134 13.84 4.39 0.78
C PRO A 134 12.97 4.56 -0.46
N VAL A 135 13.04 3.57 -1.37
CA VAL A 135 12.22 3.52 -2.58
C VAL A 135 11.32 2.30 -2.49
N ILE A 136 10.03 2.57 -2.40
CA ILE A 136 8.99 1.55 -2.40
C ILE A 136 8.64 1.23 -3.83
N TRP A 137 8.38 -0.05 -4.12
CA TRP A 137 7.94 -0.45 -5.43
C TRP A 137 6.69 -1.30 -5.39
N THR A 138 5.86 -1.15 -6.43
CA THR A 138 4.68 -1.97 -6.67
C THR A 138 4.71 -2.49 -8.11
N GLU A 139 4.32 -3.74 -8.34
CA GLU A 139 4.24 -4.32 -9.69
C GLU A 139 2.85 -4.85 -10.00
N TRP A 140 2.40 -4.58 -11.22
CA TRP A 140 1.24 -5.22 -11.85
C TRP A 140 1.73 -6.13 -12.97
N ARG A 141 1.44 -7.43 -12.83
CA ARG A 141 1.79 -8.47 -13.83
C ARG A 141 0.61 -8.90 -14.70
N GLN A 142 -0.58 -8.43 -14.37
CA GLN A 142 -1.84 -8.73 -15.04
C GLN A 142 -2.75 -7.50 -14.93
N SER A 143 -3.62 -7.29 -15.92
CA SER A 143 -4.77 -6.40 -15.73
C SER A 143 -5.94 -7.17 -15.13
N PHE A 144 -7.02 -6.46 -14.80
CA PHE A 144 -8.23 -7.04 -14.22
C PHE A 144 -8.87 -8.15 -15.06
N ARG A 145 -8.67 -8.15 -16.39
CA ARG A 145 -9.31 -9.12 -17.31
C ARG A 145 -8.34 -9.94 -18.15
N SER A 146 -7.07 -9.57 -18.24
CA SER A 146 -6.15 -10.24 -19.16
C SER A 146 -4.69 -10.18 -18.72
N ALA A 147 -3.91 -11.13 -19.24
CA ALA A 147 -2.46 -11.01 -19.25
C ALA A 147 -2.07 -9.88 -20.21
N ILE A 148 -1.41 -8.85 -19.67
CA ILE A 148 -1.02 -7.63 -20.40
C ILE A 148 0.26 -7.78 -21.21
N GLY A 149 0.98 -8.91 -21.06
CA GLY A 149 2.22 -9.18 -21.78
C GLY A 149 3.42 -8.33 -21.33
N PHE A 150 3.29 -7.54 -20.26
CA PHE A 150 4.36 -6.76 -19.64
C PHE A 150 4.18 -6.66 -18.12
N ILE A 151 5.22 -6.21 -17.43
CA ILE A 151 5.18 -5.86 -16.00
C ILE A 151 5.28 -4.34 -15.88
N LEU A 152 4.19 -3.72 -15.44
CA LEU A 152 4.21 -2.31 -15.03
C LEU A 152 4.76 -2.23 -13.61
N ARG A 153 5.76 -1.38 -13.40
CA ARG A 153 6.36 -1.11 -12.09
C ARG A 153 6.14 0.34 -11.70
N GLN A 154 5.68 0.54 -10.48
CA GLN A 154 5.70 1.82 -9.79
C GLN A 154 6.87 1.84 -8.83
N GLU A 155 7.59 2.95 -8.76
CA GLU A 155 8.61 3.23 -7.75
C GLU A 155 8.31 4.59 -7.12
N VAL A 156 8.26 4.65 -5.79
CA VAL A 156 7.87 5.84 -5.03
C VAL A 156 8.94 6.18 -4.00
N PHE A 157 9.35 7.44 -3.98
CA PHE A 157 10.14 8.01 -2.90
C PHE A 157 9.71 9.46 -2.63
N ALA A 158 10.02 9.98 -1.45
CA ALA A 158 9.73 11.36 -1.09
C ALA A 158 10.98 12.21 -1.08
N HIS A 159 10.87 13.46 -1.51
CA HIS A 159 11.98 14.41 -1.49
C HIS A 159 11.51 15.82 -1.15
N LEU A 160 12.44 16.61 -0.60
CA LEU A 160 12.30 18.06 -0.50
C LEU A 160 12.78 18.71 -1.81
N PRO A 161 12.25 19.89 -2.18
CA PRO A 161 12.78 20.68 -3.28
C PRO A 161 14.28 20.93 -3.14
N GLY A 162 15.02 20.55 -4.18
CA GLY A 162 16.48 20.67 -4.21
C GLY A 162 17.21 19.67 -3.33
N GLY A 163 16.55 18.66 -2.76
CA GLY A 163 17.19 17.63 -1.94
C GLY A 163 17.84 18.17 -0.66
N ARG A 164 17.31 19.29 -0.14
CA ARG A 164 17.85 19.98 1.04
C ARG A 164 17.52 19.22 2.33
N GLU A 165 18.24 19.56 3.39
CA GLU A 165 17.93 19.07 4.73
C GLU A 165 16.62 19.67 5.27
N ILE A 166 16.04 19.02 6.28
CA ILE A 166 14.86 19.52 6.98
C ILE A 166 15.28 20.55 8.03
N GLU A 167 14.62 21.69 8.03
CA GLU A 167 14.77 22.78 8.99
C GLU A 167 13.59 22.85 9.96
N THR A 168 12.34 22.84 9.46
CA THR A 168 11.12 23.04 10.27
C THR A 168 10.24 21.79 10.38
N GLY A 169 10.37 20.83 9.47
CA GLY A 169 9.53 19.63 9.40
C GLY A 169 8.14 19.87 8.81
N THR A 170 7.92 21.05 8.22
CA THR A 170 6.67 21.48 7.58
C THR A 170 6.90 21.99 6.16
N GLU A 171 8.08 21.75 5.61
CA GLU A 171 8.43 22.15 4.26
C GLU A 171 7.53 21.44 3.23
N PRO A 172 7.40 22.00 2.01
CA PRO A 172 6.74 21.29 0.93
C PRO A 172 7.48 19.97 0.65
N LEU A 173 6.79 18.85 0.83
CA LEU A 173 7.32 17.51 0.60
C LEU A 173 6.66 16.93 -0.65
N TYR A 174 7.44 16.33 -1.54
CA TYR A 174 6.94 15.78 -2.81
C TYR A 174 7.16 14.28 -2.87
N ALA A 175 6.18 13.53 -3.39
CA ALA A 175 6.37 12.14 -3.78
C ALA A 175 6.72 12.09 -5.27
N TRP A 176 7.90 11.58 -5.58
CA TRP A 176 8.25 11.20 -6.95
C TRP A 176 7.77 9.77 -7.19
N VAL A 177 7.02 9.58 -8.26
CA VAL A 177 6.41 8.32 -8.66
C VAL A 177 6.86 7.98 -10.07
N ARG A 178 7.74 7.01 -10.23
CA ARG A 178 8.12 6.49 -11.55
C ARG A 178 7.20 5.34 -11.91
N LEU A 179 6.57 5.40 -13.07
CA LEU A 179 5.83 4.30 -13.67
C LEU A 179 6.60 3.82 -14.90
N SER A 180 7.03 2.56 -14.91
CA SER A 180 7.87 2.03 -15.99
C SER A 180 7.52 0.60 -16.39
N ILE A 181 7.78 0.26 -17.64
CA ILE A 181 7.71 -1.11 -18.13
C ILE A 181 9.00 -1.84 -17.74
N ARG A 182 8.94 -2.64 -16.69
CA ARG A 182 10.11 -3.38 -16.18
C ARG A 182 10.54 -4.48 -17.14
N GLU A 183 9.56 -5.21 -17.65
CA GLU A 183 9.77 -6.39 -18.48
C GLU A 183 8.61 -6.56 -19.46
N VAL A 184 8.90 -7.12 -20.63
CA VAL A 184 7.94 -7.45 -21.68
C VAL A 184 8.11 -8.92 -21.99
N ASN A 185 7.01 -9.66 -22.13
CA ASN A 185 7.03 -11.06 -22.52
C ASN A 185 7.52 -11.16 -23.97
N PRO A 186 8.65 -11.85 -24.25
CA PRO A 186 9.22 -11.93 -25.60
C PRO A 186 8.33 -12.72 -26.58
N LEU A 187 7.35 -13.49 -26.09
CA LEU A 187 6.42 -14.26 -26.90
C LEU A 187 5.14 -13.48 -27.26
N MET A 188 5.00 -12.25 -26.77
CA MET A 188 3.84 -11.40 -27.00
C MET A 188 4.25 -10.06 -27.61
N THR A 189 3.35 -9.47 -28.40
CA THR A 189 3.45 -8.09 -28.85
C THR A 189 2.34 -7.30 -28.17
N PRO A 190 2.58 -6.78 -26.95
CA PRO A 190 1.54 -6.07 -26.22
C PRO A 190 1.20 -4.73 -26.88
N ASP A 191 -0.09 -4.36 -26.80
CA ASP A 191 -0.53 -2.99 -27.09
C ASP A 191 0.13 -1.98 -26.14
N PRO A 192 0.21 -0.68 -26.49
CA PRO A 192 0.69 0.35 -25.59
C PRO A 192 0.02 0.28 -24.21
N CYS A 193 0.81 0.49 -23.15
CA CYS A 193 0.30 0.46 -21.80
C CYS A 193 -0.47 1.74 -21.52
N VAL A 194 -1.78 1.60 -21.28
CA VAL A 194 -2.61 2.68 -20.74
C VAL A 194 -2.60 2.56 -19.22
N ILE A 195 -2.09 3.57 -18.56
CA ILE A 195 -2.05 3.71 -17.11
C ILE A 195 -3.24 4.58 -16.72
N LEU A 196 -4.07 4.07 -15.81
CA LEU A 196 -5.13 4.85 -15.17
C LEU A 196 -4.66 5.30 -13.80
N VAL A 197 -4.68 6.61 -13.59
CA VAL A 197 -4.43 7.28 -12.31
C VAL A 197 -5.75 7.91 -11.87
N ARG A 198 -6.42 7.25 -10.93
CA ARG A 198 -7.65 7.75 -10.31
C ARG A 198 -7.29 8.76 -9.22
N ILE A 199 -7.94 9.91 -9.22
CA ILE A 199 -7.71 11.02 -8.29
C ILE A 199 -8.96 11.22 -7.44
N ASN A 200 -8.81 11.04 -6.12
CA ASN A 200 -9.88 11.11 -5.13
C ASN A 200 -9.49 12.00 -3.95
N LYS A 201 -10.49 12.43 -3.17
CA LYS A 201 -10.24 12.96 -1.83
C LYS A 201 -9.72 11.81 -0.95
N PRO A 202 -8.77 12.05 -0.02
CA PRO A 202 -8.37 11.04 0.96
C PRO A 202 -9.58 10.53 1.75
N HIS A 203 -9.83 9.22 1.68
CA HIS A 203 -11.00 8.59 2.29
C HIS A 203 -10.69 7.21 2.89
N ILE A 204 -9.40 6.88 3.02
CA ILE A 204 -8.91 5.72 3.75
C ILE A 204 -8.28 6.21 5.05
N PHE A 205 -8.62 5.56 6.15
CA PHE A 205 -8.14 5.93 7.47
C PHE A 205 -7.59 4.70 8.21
N PRO A 206 -6.51 4.84 8.99
CA PRO A 206 -6.04 3.76 9.85
C PRO A 206 -7.09 3.49 10.95
N GLU A 207 -7.42 2.21 11.18
CA GLU A 207 -8.38 1.77 12.21
C GLU A 207 -7.71 0.91 13.29
N MET A 208 -6.57 0.26 12.97
CA MET A 208 -5.76 -0.57 13.88
C MET A 208 -6.57 -1.60 14.68
N TYR A 209 -7.61 -2.19 14.09
CA TYR A 209 -8.36 -3.30 14.68
C TYR A 209 -7.64 -4.63 14.42
N GLN A 210 -7.84 -5.66 15.25
CA GLN A 210 -7.07 -6.92 15.29
C GLN A 210 -6.83 -7.63 13.93
N GLN A 211 -7.63 -7.33 12.90
CA GLN A 211 -7.48 -7.85 11.53
C GLN A 211 -7.73 -6.80 10.44
N ARG A 212 -7.95 -5.53 10.83
CA ARG A 212 -8.22 -4.42 9.90
C ARG A 212 -7.30 -3.26 10.19
N ASN A 213 -6.31 -3.09 9.33
CA ASN A 213 -5.39 -1.97 9.44
C ASN A 213 -6.05 -0.66 8.98
N CYS A 214 -6.97 -0.72 8.02
CA CYS A 214 -7.56 0.46 7.39
C CYS A 214 -9.07 0.32 7.17
N ALA A 215 -9.78 1.44 7.29
CA ALA A 215 -11.19 1.60 6.97
C ALA A 215 -11.36 2.50 5.75
N LEU A 216 -12.36 2.18 4.91
CA LEU A 216 -12.69 2.91 3.68
C LEU A 216 -14.03 3.64 3.84
N ARG A 217 -14.05 4.97 3.65
CA ARG A 217 -15.27 5.78 3.63
C ARG A 217 -15.62 6.20 2.21
N ARG A 218 -16.28 5.32 1.46
CA ARG A 218 -16.56 5.54 0.02
C ARG A 218 -17.32 6.83 -0.27
N THR A 219 -18.25 7.22 0.59
CA THR A 219 -19.03 8.46 0.44
C THR A 219 -18.16 9.72 0.44
N ASP A 220 -16.96 9.64 1.00
CA ASP A 220 -16.03 10.76 1.13
C ASP A 220 -15.01 10.81 -0.02
N ALA A 221 -15.04 9.86 -0.96
CA ALA A 221 -14.05 9.73 -2.02
C ALA A 221 -14.14 10.80 -3.11
N LEU A 222 -15.30 11.47 -3.21
CA LEU A 222 -15.54 12.52 -4.19
C LEU A 222 -14.50 13.62 -4.06
N TYR A 223 -13.77 13.85 -5.15
CA TYR A 223 -12.80 14.95 -5.19
C TYR A 223 -13.55 16.30 -5.13
N PRO A 224 -13.18 17.22 -4.22
CA PRO A 224 -14.04 18.35 -3.86
C PRO A 224 -14.08 19.49 -4.89
N ARG A 225 -13.15 19.50 -5.85
CA ARG A 225 -12.94 20.63 -6.77
C ARG A 225 -12.84 20.14 -8.22
N PRO A 226 -13.28 20.91 -9.23
CA PRO A 226 -13.08 20.52 -10.61
C PRO A 226 -11.58 20.56 -10.95
N LEU A 227 -11.11 19.59 -11.72
CA LEU A 227 -9.72 19.49 -12.14
C LEU A 227 -9.59 19.80 -13.64
N ARG A 228 -8.47 20.39 -14.04
CA ARG A 228 -8.10 20.56 -15.45
C ARG A 228 -6.69 20.08 -15.70
N LEU A 229 -6.43 19.60 -16.91
CA LEU A 229 -5.09 19.29 -17.38
C LEU A 229 -4.56 20.49 -18.17
N GLY A 230 -3.32 20.92 -17.91
CA GLY A 230 -2.69 22.01 -18.66
C GLY A 230 -1.18 21.88 -18.74
N PRO A 231 -0.54 22.37 -19.81
CA PRO A 231 0.92 22.34 -19.94
C PRO A 231 1.57 23.30 -18.95
N ALA A 232 2.79 22.97 -18.54
CA ALA A 232 3.71 23.93 -17.95
C ALA A 232 4.20 24.95 -18.99
N GLU A 233 4.73 26.08 -18.53
CA GLU A 233 5.60 26.89 -19.38
C GLU A 233 6.79 26.04 -19.83
N ALA A 234 6.99 25.95 -21.14
CA ALA A 234 8.06 25.17 -21.73
C ALA A 234 9.41 25.73 -21.28
N ARG A 235 10.24 24.90 -20.62
CA ARG A 235 11.67 25.19 -20.45
C ARG A 235 12.43 24.58 -21.62
N GLU A 236 13.37 25.33 -22.17
CA GLU A 236 14.16 24.92 -23.33
C GLU A 236 14.86 23.57 -23.07
N GLY A 237 14.68 22.60 -23.97
CA GLY A 237 15.33 21.28 -23.92
C GLY A 237 14.63 20.16 -23.15
N ALA A 238 13.49 20.42 -22.49
CA ALA A 238 12.67 19.37 -21.85
C ALA A 238 11.28 19.29 -22.51
N GLY A 239 10.75 18.07 -22.69
CA GLY A 239 9.35 17.88 -23.07
C GLY A 239 8.44 18.61 -22.08
N VAL A 240 7.37 19.24 -22.57
CA VAL A 240 6.52 20.10 -21.74
C VAL A 240 5.78 19.24 -20.71
N PRO A 241 6.04 19.39 -19.40
CA PRO A 241 5.30 18.63 -18.39
C PRO A 241 3.84 19.08 -18.36
N MET A 242 2.95 18.16 -17.99
CA MET A 242 1.52 18.44 -17.84
C MET A 242 1.16 18.50 -16.36
N PHE A 243 0.29 19.41 -15.98
CA PHE A 243 -0.18 19.58 -14.62
C PHE A 243 -1.68 19.33 -14.52
N VAL A 244 -2.08 18.61 -13.48
CA VAL A 244 -3.46 18.57 -13.01
C VAL A 244 -3.64 19.73 -12.03
N ILE A 245 -4.48 20.69 -12.40
CA ILE A 245 -4.59 22.01 -11.76
C ILE A 245 -6.00 22.22 -11.25
N GLU A 246 -6.12 22.84 -10.07
CA GLU A 246 -7.37 23.30 -9.48
C GLU A 246 -7.76 24.72 -9.95
N PRO A 247 -9.01 25.18 -9.71
CA PRO A 247 -9.44 26.52 -10.13
C PRO A 247 -8.65 27.65 -9.48
N ASP A 248 -8.09 27.42 -8.29
CA ASP A 248 -7.24 28.38 -7.55
C ASP A 248 -5.79 28.41 -8.06
N GLY A 249 -5.47 27.65 -9.13
CA GLY A 249 -4.15 27.58 -9.72
C GLY A 249 -3.19 26.61 -9.04
N ARG A 250 -3.62 25.93 -7.96
CA ARG A 250 -2.79 24.93 -7.27
C ARG A 250 -2.64 23.68 -8.11
N VAL A 251 -1.43 23.13 -8.13
CA VAL A 251 -1.11 21.87 -8.79
C VAL A 251 -1.36 20.71 -7.84
N ARG A 252 -2.03 19.65 -8.32
CA ARG A 252 -2.30 18.41 -7.56
C ARG A 252 -1.48 17.22 -8.01
N LEU A 253 -1.03 17.26 -9.24
CA LEU A 253 -0.20 16.23 -9.83
C LEU A 253 0.54 16.84 -11.01
N ALA A 254 1.85 16.63 -11.08
CA ALA A 254 2.61 16.87 -12.28
C ALA A 254 2.89 15.56 -13.01
N VAL A 255 2.91 15.60 -14.33
CA VAL A 255 3.26 14.51 -15.23
C VAL A 255 4.47 14.96 -16.04
N ALA A 256 5.64 14.47 -15.67
CA ALA A 256 6.84 14.60 -16.48
C ALA A 256 6.76 13.53 -17.59
N GLN A 257 6.56 13.99 -18.82
CA GLN A 257 6.06 13.17 -19.93
C GLN A 257 6.90 11.91 -20.18
N GLY A 258 8.24 11.97 -20.07
CA GLY A 258 9.08 10.80 -20.35
C GLY A 258 8.79 10.24 -21.74
N ASP A 259 8.39 8.97 -21.81
CA ASP A 259 7.98 8.25 -23.02
C ASP A 259 6.46 8.30 -23.28
N ALA A 260 5.69 9.10 -22.54
CA ALA A 260 4.25 9.20 -22.70
C ALA A 260 3.88 9.72 -24.09
N THR A 261 3.00 8.98 -24.77
CA THR A 261 2.48 9.31 -26.10
C THR A 261 1.14 10.01 -26.04
N ALA A 262 0.39 9.85 -24.95
CA ALA A 262 -0.86 10.55 -24.70
C ALA A 262 -1.10 10.75 -23.20
N THR A 263 -1.67 11.89 -22.84
CA THR A 263 -2.15 12.19 -21.49
C THR A 263 -3.55 12.82 -21.58
N GLU A 264 -4.55 12.22 -20.95
CA GLU A 264 -5.94 12.68 -20.99
C GLU A 264 -6.53 12.71 -19.57
N LEU A 265 -7.18 13.81 -19.19
CA LEU A 265 -7.93 13.89 -17.93
C LEU A 265 -9.43 13.79 -18.22
N ARG A 266 -10.07 12.75 -17.67
CA ARG A 266 -11.51 12.52 -17.78
C ARG A 266 -12.21 12.93 -16.48
N PRO A 267 -13.29 13.72 -16.56
CA PRO A 267 -14.11 14.01 -15.40
C PRO A 267 -14.87 12.76 -14.93
N PRO A 268 -15.44 12.79 -13.71
CA PRO A 268 -16.31 11.73 -13.25
C PRO A 268 -17.49 11.51 -14.21
N LYS A 269 -17.74 10.24 -14.56
CA LYS A 269 -18.80 9.83 -15.50
C LYS A 269 -20.08 9.45 -14.75
N ASP A 270 -21.25 9.83 -15.27
CA ASP A 270 -22.58 9.32 -14.86
C ASP A 270 -22.83 9.28 -13.34
N GLY A 271 -22.48 10.35 -12.62
CA GLY A 271 -22.64 10.42 -11.14
C GLY A 271 -21.55 9.71 -10.34
N GLY A 272 -20.47 9.26 -11.00
CA GLY A 272 -19.25 8.76 -10.38
C GLY A 272 -18.49 9.83 -9.58
N GLN A 273 -17.50 9.40 -8.81
CA GLN A 273 -16.78 10.23 -7.85
C GLN A 273 -15.33 10.56 -8.26
N ASP A 274 -14.89 9.97 -9.37
CA ASP A 274 -13.49 9.76 -9.69
C ASP A 274 -13.05 10.61 -10.89
N TRP A 275 -12.02 11.44 -10.69
CA TRP A 275 -11.27 11.99 -11.81
C TRP A 275 -10.26 10.96 -12.30
N ASN A 276 -10.23 10.70 -13.60
CA ASN A 276 -9.34 9.68 -14.17
C ASN A 276 -8.34 10.34 -15.10
N LEU A 277 -7.07 10.35 -14.71
CA LEU A 277 -5.95 10.72 -15.57
C LEU A 277 -5.45 9.45 -16.26
N LEU A 278 -5.53 9.42 -17.59
CA LEU A 278 -5.03 8.36 -18.43
C LEU A 278 -3.71 8.78 -19.05
N ILE A 279 -2.72 7.89 -18.96
CA ILE A 279 -1.39 8.11 -19.52
C ILE A 279 -1.03 6.89 -20.35
N THR A 280 -0.73 7.09 -21.62
CA THR A 280 -0.31 6.00 -22.52
C THR A 280 1.20 6.05 -22.69
N ILE A 281 1.88 4.93 -22.43
CA ILE A 281 3.30 4.74 -22.71
C ILE A 281 3.51 3.54 -23.64
N PRO A 282 4.59 3.50 -24.45
CA PRO A 282 4.95 2.31 -25.21
C PRO A 282 5.14 1.10 -24.30
N ALA A 283 4.66 -0.07 -24.72
CA ALA A 283 4.89 -1.33 -24.00
C ALA A 283 6.27 -1.93 -24.33
N THR A 284 7.31 -1.10 -24.23
CA THR A 284 8.70 -1.48 -24.44
C THR A 284 9.47 -1.40 -23.14
N LYS A 285 10.36 -2.37 -22.90
CA LYS A 285 11.16 -2.43 -21.68
C LYS A 285 11.93 -1.11 -21.47
N GLY A 286 11.77 -0.52 -20.30
CA GLY A 286 12.40 0.74 -19.92
C GLY A 286 11.55 1.99 -20.20
N SER A 287 10.49 1.89 -21.00
CA SER A 287 9.57 3.02 -21.20
C SER A 287 8.95 3.46 -19.89
N HIS A 288 8.89 4.77 -19.67
CA HIS A 288 8.49 5.32 -18.39
C HIS A 288 7.78 6.68 -18.50
N VAL A 289 7.06 7.00 -17.44
CA VAL A 289 6.52 8.32 -17.14
C VAL A 289 6.74 8.59 -15.65
N ASP A 290 7.04 9.83 -15.30
CA ASP A 290 7.22 10.23 -13.91
C ASP A 290 6.07 11.14 -13.47
N LEU A 291 5.52 10.89 -12.29
CA LEU A 291 4.54 11.74 -11.63
C LEU A 291 5.16 12.39 -10.40
N VAL A 292 4.79 13.63 -10.13
CA VAL A 292 5.18 14.33 -8.90
C VAL A 292 3.92 14.75 -8.16
N VAL A 293 3.75 14.21 -6.96
CA VAL A 293 2.65 14.51 -6.04
C VAL A 293 3.14 15.52 -5.01
N PRO A 294 2.54 16.71 -4.92
CA PRO A 294 2.86 17.71 -3.91
C PRO A 294 2.22 17.44 -2.55
#